data_AF-A0A380G9L1-F1
#
_entry.id   AF-A0A380G9L1-F1
#
_cell.length_a   1.000
_cell.length_b   1.000
_cell.length_c   1.000
_cell.angle_alpha   90.00
_cell.angle_beta   90.00
_cell.angle_gamma   90.00
#
_symmetry.space_group_name_H-M   'P 1'
#
loop_
_entity.id
_entity.type
_entity.pdbx_description
1 polymer ?
#
loop_
_entity_poly.entity_id
_entity_poly.type
_entity_poly.pdbx_seq_one_letter_code
_entity_poly.pdbx_strand_id
1 'polypeptide(L)'
;MMPGVNAPLMHPHCRSTTVPYVGNWREKFFKDRQGKYQLKDGDARKIDTNNVEAAHKPKKHWITERDIDNVEFVNIPGHTEEESLYIQEQHKRLLRKEMTENDSNEYAFVSKGKDEKEPAEAKGTQYDVDFKPGFNATDRLLNSPGKSLILMHNHPGGSSFSTYDLIMFNDRETKKTMTIVTNTGKAINDKDVEKALRKLYNRGIIEYKVR
;
A
#
# COMPACT_ATOMS: atom_id res chain seq x y z
N MET A 1 -27.02 2.12 -4.80
CA MET A 1 -27.42 2.48 -3.41
C MET A 1 -27.53 1.18 -2.63
N MET A 2 -26.91 1.10 -1.46
CA MET A 2 -27.06 0.01 -0.50
C MET A 2 -27.74 0.58 0.76
N PRO A 3 -28.97 0.15 1.09
CA PRO A 3 -29.65 0.54 2.33
C PRO A 3 -28.76 0.27 3.54
N GLY A 4 -28.63 1.27 4.42
CA GLY A 4 -27.78 1.19 5.62
C GLY A 4 -26.28 1.45 5.41
N VAL A 5 -25.80 1.66 4.18
CA VAL A 5 -24.39 2.00 3.91
C VAL A 5 -24.21 3.38 3.30
N ASN A 6 -25.00 3.72 2.27
CA ASN A 6 -24.91 5.02 1.61
C ASN A 6 -26.28 5.61 1.24
N ALA A 7 -27.36 5.00 1.71
CA ALA A 7 -28.70 5.54 1.61
C ALA A 7 -28.87 6.59 2.72
N PRO A 8 -29.16 7.86 2.39
CA PRO A 8 -29.41 8.87 3.41
C PRO A 8 -30.68 8.56 4.21
N LEU A 9 -30.72 9.00 5.48
CA LEU A 9 -31.93 8.97 6.29
C LEU A 9 -33.00 9.85 5.62
N MET A 10 -34.04 9.20 5.09
CA MET A 10 -35.09 9.84 4.32
C MET A 10 -36.02 10.62 5.25
N HIS A 11 -35.78 11.91 5.45
CA HIS A 11 -36.74 12.83 6.07
C HIS A 11 -37.18 13.92 5.07
N PRO A 12 -38.41 14.47 5.18
CA PRO A 12 -39.06 15.29 4.14
C PRO A 12 -38.38 16.63 3.78
N HIS A 13 -37.20 16.93 4.33
CA HIS A 13 -36.43 18.16 4.08
C HIS A 13 -34.90 17.95 4.07
N CYS A 14 -34.41 16.71 3.88
CA CYS A 14 -32.97 16.43 3.84
C CYS A 14 -32.38 16.77 2.45
N ARG A 15 -31.31 17.56 2.41
CA ARG A 15 -30.47 17.77 1.22
C ARG A 15 -29.21 16.91 1.24
N SER A 16 -29.33 15.64 1.64
CA SER A 16 -28.20 14.72 1.67
C SER A 16 -27.92 14.18 0.25
N THR A 17 -26.68 14.35 -0.20
CA THR A 17 -26.22 13.76 -1.48
C THR A 17 -25.95 12.28 -1.27
N THR A 18 -26.52 11.44 -2.13
CA THR A 18 -26.21 10.00 -2.15
C THR A 18 -24.81 9.81 -2.76
N VAL A 19 -23.83 9.45 -1.95
CA VAL A 19 -22.48 9.09 -2.43
C VAL A 19 -22.56 7.72 -3.11
N PRO A 20 -22.04 7.50 -4.34
CA PRO A 20 -22.11 6.19 -4.99
C PRO A 20 -21.48 5.09 -4.12
N TYR A 21 -22.17 3.94 -4.02
CA TYR A 21 -21.61 2.76 -3.35
C TYR A 21 -20.56 2.17 -4.28
N VAL A 22 -19.32 2.56 -4.05
CA VAL A 22 -18.17 1.87 -4.62
C VAL A 22 -18.03 0.60 -3.77
N GLY A 23 -18.51 -0.54 -4.27
CA GLY A 23 -18.31 -1.83 -3.59
C GLY A 23 -16.83 -2.10 -3.32
N ASN A 24 -16.48 -3.21 -2.67
CA ASN A 24 -15.08 -3.53 -2.39
C ASN A 24 -14.32 -3.79 -3.70
N TRP A 25 -13.83 -2.71 -4.33
CA TRP A 25 -13.20 -2.71 -5.65
C TRP A 25 -12.01 -3.67 -5.66
N ARG A 26 -11.34 -3.82 -4.50
CA ARG A 26 -10.23 -4.72 -4.28
C ARG A 26 -10.66 -6.18 -4.37
N GLU A 27 -11.73 -6.57 -3.68
CA GLU A 27 -12.29 -7.93 -3.80
C GLU A 27 -12.71 -8.21 -5.24
N LYS A 28 -13.40 -7.27 -5.88
CA LYS A 28 -13.75 -7.39 -7.31
C LYS A 28 -12.49 -7.53 -8.18
N PHE A 29 -11.46 -6.71 -7.95
CA PHE A 29 -10.21 -6.73 -8.70
C PHE A 29 -9.52 -8.10 -8.62
N PHE A 30 -9.39 -8.66 -7.41
CA PHE A 30 -8.77 -9.96 -7.20
C PHE A 30 -9.66 -11.11 -7.66
N LYS A 31 -10.98 -11.05 -7.46
CA LYS A 31 -11.94 -12.07 -7.93
C LYS A 31 -11.97 -12.14 -9.47
N ASP A 32 -12.02 -11.00 -10.15
CA ASP A 32 -12.01 -10.91 -11.63
C ASP A 32 -10.68 -11.40 -12.24
N ARG A 33 -9.64 -11.51 -11.41
CA ARG A 33 -8.30 -11.96 -11.80
C ARG A 33 -7.91 -13.27 -11.10
N GLN A 34 -8.84 -13.91 -10.40
CA GLN A 34 -8.59 -15.17 -9.71
C GLN A 34 -8.32 -16.25 -10.76
N GLY A 35 -7.14 -16.84 -10.65
CA GLY A 35 -6.62 -17.79 -11.63
C GLY A 35 -6.08 -17.14 -12.92
N LYS A 36 -6.01 -15.82 -13.05
CA LYS A 36 -5.24 -15.19 -14.15
C LYS A 36 -3.76 -15.22 -13.84
N TYR A 37 -3.38 -14.93 -12.61
CA TYR A 37 -2.00 -14.95 -12.15
C TYR A 37 -1.83 -16.04 -11.10
N GLN A 38 -0.80 -16.87 -11.22
CA GLN A 38 -0.35 -17.76 -10.16
C GLN A 38 1.12 -17.47 -9.89
N LEU A 39 1.50 -17.42 -8.60
CA LEU A 39 2.91 -17.58 -8.23
C LEU A 39 3.33 -18.97 -8.72
N LYS A 40 4.55 -19.11 -9.25
CA LYS A 40 5.04 -20.41 -9.68
C LYS A 40 4.90 -21.43 -8.54
N ASP A 41 4.27 -22.56 -8.83
CA ASP A 41 3.94 -23.61 -7.85
C ASP A 41 5.24 -24.11 -7.21
N GLY A 42 5.49 -23.71 -5.95
CA GLY A 42 6.69 -24.09 -5.19
C GLY A 42 7.18 -23.05 -4.17
N ASP A 43 6.85 -21.77 -4.36
CA ASP A 43 7.57 -20.66 -3.69
C ASP A 43 6.93 -20.11 -2.41
N ALA A 44 5.96 -20.83 -1.82
CA ALA A 44 5.57 -20.57 -0.43
C ALA A 44 6.63 -21.08 0.58
N ARG A 45 7.64 -21.84 0.11
CA ARG A 45 8.81 -22.22 0.91
C ARG A 45 9.95 -21.27 0.60
N LYS A 46 10.22 -20.35 1.52
CA LYS A 46 11.39 -19.45 1.56
C LYS A 46 11.80 -18.97 0.16
N ILE A 47 11.12 -17.95 -0.35
CA ILE A 47 11.67 -17.10 -1.41
C ILE A 47 13.07 -16.72 -0.91
N ASP A 48 14.13 -17.28 -1.49
CA ASP A 48 15.48 -16.81 -1.29
C ASP A 48 15.59 -15.49 -2.05
N THR A 49 15.10 -14.42 -1.40
CA THR A 49 15.09 -13.05 -1.88
C THR A 49 16.50 -12.57 -2.26
N ASN A 50 17.54 -13.26 -1.81
CA ASN A 50 18.93 -12.93 -2.14
C ASN A 50 19.29 -13.21 -3.61
N ASN A 51 18.72 -14.24 -4.23
CA ASN A 51 19.20 -14.73 -5.54
C ASN A 51 18.44 -14.19 -6.76
N VAL A 52 17.24 -13.60 -6.59
CA VAL A 52 16.50 -12.94 -7.68
C VAL A 52 16.86 -11.45 -7.81
N GLU A 53 17.43 -10.85 -6.75
CA GLU A 53 17.75 -9.41 -6.69
C GLU A 53 19.22 -9.06 -6.97
N ALA A 54 20.11 -10.05 -7.11
CA ALA A 54 21.54 -9.81 -7.32
C ALA A 54 21.85 -9.07 -8.63
N ALA A 55 20.95 -9.07 -9.62
CA ALA A 55 21.24 -8.50 -10.93
C ALA A 55 20.91 -6.99 -11.08
N HIS A 56 20.12 -6.38 -10.20
CA HIS A 56 19.78 -4.94 -10.28
C HIS A 56 19.15 -4.43 -8.96
N LYS A 57 19.96 -4.28 -7.90
CA LYS A 57 19.52 -3.56 -6.70
C LYS A 57 19.40 -2.07 -7.06
N PRO A 58 18.19 -1.48 -7.06
CA PRO A 58 18.03 -0.10 -7.46
C PRO A 58 18.80 0.81 -6.51
N LYS A 59 19.57 1.74 -7.06
CA LYS A 59 20.36 2.68 -6.27
C LYS A 59 19.42 3.55 -5.45
N LYS A 60 19.67 3.63 -4.14
CA LYS A 60 18.94 4.51 -3.23
C LYS A 60 19.03 5.96 -3.69
N HIS A 61 17.89 6.64 -3.73
CA HIS A 61 17.78 8.09 -3.79
C HIS A 61 17.75 8.65 -2.37
N TRP A 62 18.70 9.55 -2.08
CA TRP A 62 18.75 10.25 -0.80
C TRP A 62 17.72 11.37 -0.81
N ILE A 63 16.85 11.40 0.20
CA ILE A 63 15.75 12.36 0.25
C ILE A 63 16.27 13.78 0.46
N THR A 64 15.66 14.70 -0.25
CA THR A 64 15.82 16.15 -0.07
C THR A 64 14.49 16.77 0.32
N GLU A 65 14.51 17.96 0.94
CA GLU A 65 13.27 18.71 1.22
C GLU A 65 12.42 18.95 -0.04
N ARG A 66 13.07 19.11 -1.19
CA ARG A 66 12.39 19.24 -2.48
C ARG A 66 11.59 17.99 -2.84
N ASP A 67 12.08 16.79 -2.52
CA ASP A 67 11.35 15.55 -2.79
C ASP A 67 10.08 15.47 -1.92
N ILE A 68 10.17 15.96 -0.68
CA ILE A 68 9.08 16.00 0.30
C ILE A 68 8.00 16.99 -0.14
N ASP A 69 8.39 18.19 -0.58
CA ASP A 69 7.45 19.20 -1.07
C ASP A 69 6.74 18.75 -2.35
N ASN A 70 7.42 17.94 -3.18
CA ASN A 70 6.88 17.42 -4.44
C ASN A 70 6.14 16.08 -4.30
N VAL A 71 5.83 15.64 -3.07
CA VAL A 71 5.03 14.42 -2.88
C VAL A 71 3.70 14.54 -3.63
N GLU A 72 3.48 13.62 -4.56
CA GLU A 72 2.35 13.65 -5.49
C GLU A 72 1.03 13.42 -4.74
N PHE A 73 0.03 14.26 -5.02
CA PHE A 73 -1.34 13.98 -4.63
C PHE A 73 -1.95 12.99 -5.61
N VAL A 74 -2.48 11.86 -5.10
CA VAL A 74 -3.17 10.89 -5.95
C VAL A 74 -4.51 10.51 -5.35
N ASN A 75 -5.56 10.51 -6.18
CA ASN A 75 -6.88 10.01 -5.80
C ASN A 75 -6.86 8.48 -5.70
N ILE A 76 -6.99 7.97 -4.47
CA ILE A 76 -6.88 6.54 -4.16
C ILE A 76 -8.28 5.89 -4.23
N PRO A 77 -8.47 4.79 -4.99
CA PRO A 77 -9.75 4.10 -5.05
C PRO A 77 -10.28 3.69 -3.67
N GLY A 78 -11.55 3.99 -3.40
CA GLY A 78 -12.20 3.66 -2.13
C GLY A 78 -11.85 4.60 -0.97
N HIS A 79 -11.19 5.73 -1.26
CA HIS A 79 -10.96 6.82 -0.32
C HIS A 79 -11.59 8.12 -0.83
N THR A 80 -11.99 8.96 0.11
CA THR A 80 -12.38 10.35 -0.18
C THR A 80 -11.16 11.20 -0.52
N GLU A 81 -11.39 12.40 -1.05
CA GLU A 81 -10.31 13.37 -1.29
C GLU A 81 -9.60 13.75 0.02
N GLU A 82 -10.35 13.96 1.11
CA GLU A 82 -9.79 14.21 2.44
C GLU A 82 -8.91 13.06 2.94
N GLU A 83 -9.35 11.81 2.76
CA GLU A 83 -8.54 10.64 3.11
C GLU A 83 -7.27 10.54 2.24
N SER A 84 -7.38 10.90 0.95
CA SER A 84 -6.22 10.92 0.04
C SER A 84 -5.22 12.02 0.41
N LEU A 85 -5.70 13.20 0.82
CA LEU A 85 -4.87 14.29 1.34
C LEU A 85 -4.19 13.88 2.64
N TYR A 86 -4.89 13.20 3.55
CA TYR A 86 -4.29 12.64 4.75
C TYR A 86 -3.13 11.70 4.41
N ILE A 87 -3.32 10.78 3.46
CA ILE A 87 -2.28 9.84 3.02
C ILE A 87 -1.08 10.59 2.43
N GLN A 88 -1.31 11.62 1.62
CA GLN A 88 -0.24 12.46 1.06
C GLN A 88 0.57 13.16 2.17
N GLU A 89 -0.10 13.73 3.18
CA GLU A 89 0.58 14.38 4.31
C GLU A 89 1.34 13.36 5.17
N GLN A 90 0.80 12.15 5.35
CA GLN A 90 1.54 11.07 5.99
C GLN A 90 2.75 10.63 5.17
N HIS A 91 2.68 10.60 3.84
CA HIS A 91 3.85 10.34 2.99
C HIS A 91 4.93 11.40 3.18
N LYS A 92 4.58 12.70 3.19
CA LYS A 92 5.54 13.77 3.47
C LYS A 92 6.19 13.59 4.84
N ARG A 93 5.38 13.31 5.87
CA ARG A 93 5.87 13.05 7.23
C ARG A 93 6.80 11.83 7.29
N LEU A 94 6.44 10.76 6.58
CA LEU A 94 7.23 9.54 6.48
C LEU A 94 8.59 9.83 5.84
N LEU A 95 8.61 10.57 4.72
CA LEU A 95 9.84 10.97 4.05
C LEU A 95 10.73 11.86 4.96
N ARG A 96 10.17 12.77 5.75
CA ARG A 96 10.94 13.56 6.74
C ARG A 96 11.56 12.69 7.82
N LYS A 97 10.82 11.67 8.29
CA LYS A 97 11.31 10.76 9.33
C LYS A 97 12.39 9.82 8.82
N GLU A 98 12.22 9.21 7.65
CA GLU A 98 13.27 8.34 7.08
C GLU A 98 14.53 9.14 6.74
N MET A 99 14.40 10.40 6.31
CA MET A 99 15.51 11.27 5.98
C MET A 99 16.37 11.58 7.20
N THR A 100 15.74 11.78 8.36
CA THR A 100 16.44 12.19 9.59
C THR A 100 16.76 11.03 10.54
N GLU A 101 16.00 9.93 10.49
CA GLU A 101 16.09 8.85 11.48
C GLU A 101 16.39 7.46 10.92
N ASN A 102 16.46 7.29 9.59
CA ASN A 102 16.67 5.97 8.97
C ASN A 102 17.49 6.00 7.68
N ASP A 103 18.40 6.97 7.51
CA ASP A 103 19.32 7.06 6.36
C ASP A 103 18.65 6.95 4.98
N SER A 104 17.42 7.47 4.86
CA SER A 104 16.60 7.29 3.66
C SER A 104 16.38 5.86 3.20
N ASN A 105 16.35 4.93 4.14
CA ASN A 105 15.94 3.55 3.94
C ASN A 105 14.41 3.40 4.04
N GLU A 106 13.90 2.18 3.88
CA GLU A 106 12.47 1.92 4.00
C GLU A 106 11.96 2.23 5.40
N TYR A 107 10.75 2.78 5.44
CA TYR A 107 10.03 3.17 6.63
C TYR A 107 8.55 2.98 6.33
N ALA A 108 7.78 2.47 7.30
CA ALA A 108 6.34 2.30 7.16
C ALA A 108 5.55 2.95 8.29
N PHE A 109 4.38 3.43 7.91
CA PHE A 109 3.30 3.83 8.79
C PHE A 109 2.11 2.90 8.61
N VAL A 110 1.55 2.44 9.72
CA VAL A 110 0.30 1.67 9.78
C VAL A 110 -0.74 2.51 10.49
N SER A 111 -1.68 3.07 9.72
CA SER A 111 -2.72 3.99 10.22
C SER A 111 -4.11 3.36 10.21
N LYS A 112 -4.98 3.79 11.14
CA LYS A 112 -6.43 3.52 11.15
C LYS A 112 -7.24 4.52 10.32
N GLY A 113 -6.61 5.55 9.75
CA GLY A 113 -7.26 6.56 8.93
C GLY A 113 -7.03 7.99 9.42
N LYS A 114 -7.75 8.94 8.80
CA LYS A 114 -7.56 10.38 8.99
C LYS A 114 -7.77 10.89 10.43
N ASP A 115 -8.55 10.16 11.23
CA ASP A 115 -8.84 10.54 12.62
C ASP A 115 -7.71 10.12 13.58
N GLU A 116 -6.73 9.35 13.10
CA GLU A 116 -5.57 8.95 13.89
C GLU A 116 -4.42 9.94 13.77
N LYS A 117 -4.02 10.50 14.91
CA LYS A 117 -2.90 11.46 15.02
C LYS A 117 -1.53 10.81 14.85
N GLU A 118 -1.37 9.60 15.37
CA GLU A 118 -0.08 8.90 15.45
C GLU A 118 -0.19 7.49 14.85
N PRO A 119 0.28 7.28 13.60
CA PRO A 119 0.33 5.94 13.04
C PRO A 119 1.39 5.09 13.75
N ALA A 120 1.22 3.77 13.72
CA ALA A 120 2.28 2.88 14.20
C ALA A 120 3.42 2.82 13.18
N GLU A 121 4.65 2.85 13.65
CA GLU A 121 5.84 3.03 12.82
C GLU A 121 6.68 1.76 12.76
N ALA A 122 7.32 1.50 11.61
CA ALA A 122 8.28 0.42 11.43
C ALA A 122 9.46 0.92 10.57
N LYS A 123 10.69 0.64 11.02
CA LYS A 123 11.92 0.97 10.31
C LYS A 123 12.40 -0.23 9.50
N GLY A 124 13.11 0.03 8.43
CA GLY A 124 13.61 -0.97 7.50
C GLY A 124 15.04 -0.74 7.06
N THR A 125 15.51 -1.65 6.22
CA THR A 125 16.73 -1.49 5.42
C THR A 125 16.41 -0.78 4.11
N GLN A 126 17.38 -0.66 3.19
CA GLN A 126 17.11 -0.12 1.85
C GLN A 126 16.07 -0.94 1.06
N TYR A 127 15.83 -2.20 1.42
CA TYR A 127 15.07 -3.15 0.59
C TYR A 127 13.82 -3.73 1.27
N ASP A 128 13.67 -3.53 2.57
CA ASP A 128 12.59 -4.15 3.34
C ASP A 128 12.29 -3.40 4.64
N VAL A 129 11.01 -3.37 5.01
CA VAL A 129 10.53 -2.90 6.33
C VAL A 129 10.46 -4.05 7.32
N ASP A 130 10.95 -3.80 8.55
CA ASP A 130 11.03 -4.81 9.60
C ASP A 130 9.78 -4.85 10.48
N PHE A 131 8.91 -5.85 10.26
CA PHE A 131 7.72 -6.10 11.07
C PHE A 131 7.94 -7.25 12.07
N LYS A 132 8.76 -7.02 13.11
CA LYS A 132 8.99 -8.03 14.16
C LYS A 132 7.78 -8.20 15.10
N PRO A 133 7.52 -9.41 15.61
CA PRO A 133 6.54 -9.62 16.67
C PRO A 133 6.79 -8.73 17.89
N GLY A 134 5.73 -8.21 18.52
CA GLY A 134 5.82 -7.36 19.70
C GLY A 134 6.11 -5.88 19.42
N PHE A 135 6.21 -5.49 18.14
CA PHE A 135 6.22 -4.08 17.75
C PHE A 135 4.81 -3.61 17.42
N ASN A 136 4.50 -2.36 17.80
CA ASN A 136 3.17 -1.77 17.62
C ASN A 136 2.63 -1.88 16.18
N ALA A 137 3.49 -1.67 15.17
CA ALA A 137 3.09 -1.78 13.76
C ALA A 137 2.71 -3.21 13.38
N THR A 138 3.48 -4.21 13.83
CA THR A 138 3.20 -5.63 13.62
C THR A 138 1.91 -6.04 14.30
N ASP A 139 1.76 -5.73 15.58
CA ASP A 139 0.58 -6.08 16.37
C ASP A 139 -0.69 -5.46 15.77
N ARG A 140 -0.58 -4.21 15.29
CA ARG A 140 -1.67 -3.53 14.60
C ARG A 140 -2.06 -4.27 13.32
N LEU A 141 -1.09 -4.64 12.49
CA LEU A 141 -1.39 -5.36 11.25
C LEU A 141 -1.96 -6.76 11.48
N LEU A 142 -1.63 -7.42 12.60
CA LEU A 142 -2.11 -8.77 12.93
C LEU A 142 -3.50 -8.76 13.60
N ASN A 143 -3.77 -7.78 14.45
CA ASN A 143 -4.92 -7.84 15.38
C ASN A 143 -6.03 -6.81 15.08
N SER A 144 -5.87 -5.93 14.09
CA SER A 144 -6.91 -4.93 13.80
C SER A 144 -8.09 -5.52 13.02
N PRO A 145 -9.35 -5.27 13.44
CA PRO A 145 -10.51 -5.82 12.76
C PRO A 145 -10.75 -5.18 11.38
N GLY A 146 -11.13 -6.02 10.42
CA GLY A 146 -11.92 -5.69 9.22
C GLY A 146 -11.39 -4.61 8.28
N LYS A 147 -10.41 -4.94 7.41
CA LYS A 147 -9.96 -4.12 6.26
C LYS A 147 -9.97 -2.60 6.50
N SER A 148 -9.44 -2.18 7.65
CA SER A 148 -9.53 -0.80 8.13
C SER A 148 -8.19 -0.07 8.08
N LEU A 149 -7.08 -0.80 7.97
CA LEU A 149 -5.75 -0.20 8.03
C LEU A 149 -5.27 0.34 6.70
N ILE A 150 -4.57 1.47 6.76
CA ILE A 150 -3.82 2.06 5.67
C ILE A 150 -2.34 1.80 5.96
N LEU A 151 -1.69 1.01 5.09
CA LEU A 151 -0.24 0.80 5.14
C LEU A 151 0.42 1.75 4.14
N MET A 152 1.32 2.59 4.64
CA MET A 152 2.09 3.54 3.84
C MET A 152 3.56 3.23 4.03
N HIS A 153 4.34 3.08 2.97
CA HIS A 153 5.80 2.94 3.08
C HIS A 153 6.54 3.61 1.94
N ASN A 154 7.83 3.86 2.10
CA ASN A 154 8.66 4.39 1.02
C ASN A 154 9.52 3.33 0.34
N HIS A 155 9.84 3.57 -0.94
CA HIS A 155 10.81 2.78 -1.70
C HIS A 155 12.04 3.63 -2.07
N PRO A 156 13.20 3.41 -1.43
CA PRO A 156 14.43 4.18 -1.65
C PRO A 156 14.93 4.17 -3.09
N GLY A 157 14.76 3.03 -3.78
CA GLY A 157 15.18 2.85 -5.16
C GLY A 157 14.17 3.34 -6.22
N GLY A 158 13.05 3.92 -5.81
CA GLY A 158 11.99 4.37 -6.73
C GLY A 158 11.24 3.23 -7.43
N SER A 159 11.34 2.01 -6.90
CA SER A 159 10.63 0.83 -7.40
C SER A 159 9.11 0.93 -7.16
N SER A 160 8.34 0.23 -8.00
CA SER A 160 6.94 -0.06 -7.71
C SER A 160 6.82 -1.23 -6.72
N PHE A 161 5.61 -1.74 -6.48
CA PHE A 161 5.36 -2.87 -5.59
C PHE A 161 6.32 -4.05 -5.86
N SER A 162 6.94 -4.55 -4.81
CA SER A 162 7.68 -5.81 -4.80
C SER A 162 6.71 -7.00 -4.78
N THR A 163 7.25 -8.21 -5.02
CA THR A 163 6.47 -9.44 -4.84
C THR A 163 5.98 -9.58 -3.40
N TYR A 164 6.83 -9.24 -2.42
CA TYR A 164 6.48 -9.32 -1.01
C TYR A 164 5.38 -8.34 -0.63
N ASP A 165 5.40 -7.11 -1.17
CA ASP A 165 4.32 -6.14 -1.00
C ASP A 165 2.99 -6.71 -1.47
N LEU A 166 2.96 -7.31 -2.67
CA LEU A 166 1.73 -7.87 -3.24
C LEU A 166 1.21 -9.07 -2.44
N ILE A 167 2.10 -9.93 -1.96
CA ILE A 167 1.74 -11.04 -1.07
C ILE A 167 1.17 -10.47 0.23
N MET A 168 1.90 -9.56 0.87
CA MET A 168 1.51 -8.94 2.14
C MET A 168 0.19 -8.17 2.01
N PHE A 169 -0.04 -7.54 0.86
CA PHE A 169 -1.29 -6.89 0.53
C PHE A 169 -2.41 -7.91 0.46
N ASN A 170 -2.26 -8.97 -0.35
CA ASN A 170 -3.29 -10.00 -0.57
C ASN A 170 -3.62 -10.80 0.70
N ASP A 171 -2.63 -11.13 1.52
CA ASP A 171 -2.73 -12.10 2.61
C ASP A 171 -3.41 -11.55 3.89
N ARG A 172 -3.50 -10.23 4.07
CA ARG A 172 -4.05 -9.65 5.30
C ARG A 172 -5.44 -9.07 5.11
N GLU A 173 -6.43 -9.73 5.71
CA GLU A 173 -7.83 -9.27 5.82
C GLU A 173 -8.00 -7.98 6.64
N THR A 174 -6.94 -7.50 7.29
CA THR A 174 -6.95 -6.31 8.15
C THR A 174 -6.72 -5.00 7.39
N LYS A 175 -6.23 -5.05 6.14
CA LYS A 175 -5.81 -3.87 5.37
C LYS A 175 -6.89 -3.35 4.43
N LYS A 176 -7.22 -2.06 4.56
CA LYS A 176 -8.02 -1.31 3.59
C LYS A 176 -7.21 -1.07 2.31
N THR A 177 -6.02 -0.48 2.44
CA THR A 177 -5.22 0.07 1.34
C THR A 177 -3.73 0.00 1.65
N MET A 178 -2.92 -0.10 0.60
CA MET A 178 -1.48 0.03 0.68
C MET A 178 -0.98 1.05 -0.34
N THR A 179 -0.17 2.00 0.10
CA THR A 179 0.42 3.03 -0.75
C THR A 179 1.92 3.10 -0.55
N ILE A 180 2.63 3.33 -1.65
CA ILE A 180 4.06 3.53 -1.67
C ILE A 180 4.35 4.96 -2.06
N VAL A 181 5.33 5.60 -1.42
CA VAL A 181 5.94 6.83 -1.91
C VAL A 181 7.40 6.56 -2.26
N THR A 182 7.82 6.88 -3.48
CA THR A 182 9.25 6.81 -3.79
C THR A 182 10.00 7.93 -3.08
N ASN A 183 11.29 7.76 -2.83
CA ASN A 183 12.11 8.82 -2.23
C ASN A 183 12.19 10.11 -3.06
N THR A 184 11.72 10.11 -4.32
CA THR A 184 11.59 11.31 -5.16
C THR A 184 10.19 11.93 -5.10
N GLY A 185 9.33 11.53 -4.16
CA GLY A 185 7.98 12.06 -3.95
C GLY A 185 6.88 11.45 -4.83
N LYS A 186 7.19 10.56 -5.76
CA LYS A 186 6.16 9.90 -6.58
C LYS A 186 5.32 8.94 -5.74
N ALA A 187 3.99 9.09 -5.77
CA ALA A 187 3.08 8.20 -5.08
C ALA A 187 2.60 7.06 -5.99
N ILE A 188 2.52 5.86 -5.44
CA ILE A 188 2.10 4.62 -6.08
C ILE A 188 1.02 4.01 -5.19
N ASN A 189 -0.07 3.55 -5.80
CA ASN A 189 -1.19 3.02 -5.03
C ASN A 189 -1.82 1.80 -5.69
N ASP A 190 -2.88 1.34 -5.05
CA ASP A 190 -3.79 0.29 -5.48
C ASP A 190 -4.12 0.24 -7.00
N LYS A 191 -4.17 1.39 -7.72
CA LYS A 191 -4.37 1.42 -9.19
C LYS A 191 -3.19 0.84 -9.97
N ASP A 192 -1.99 0.90 -9.41
CA ASP A 192 -0.74 0.45 -10.05
C ASP A 192 -0.50 -1.05 -9.88
N VAL A 193 -1.30 -1.74 -9.06
CA VAL A 193 -1.17 -3.17 -8.77
C VAL A 193 -1.22 -4.03 -10.04
N GLU A 194 -2.10 -3.72 -11.00
CA GLU A 194 -2.15 -4.48 -12.26
C GLU A 194 -0.85 -4.33 -13.07
N LYS A 195 -0.30 -3.12 -13.11
CA LYS A 195 0.97 -2.86 -13.80
C LYS A 195 2.12 -3.59 -13.14
N ALA A 196 2.13 -3.64 -11.79
CA ALA A 196 3.11 -4.41 -11.03
C ALA A 196 3.00 -5.92 -11.31
N LEU A 197 1.79 -6.48 -11.27
CA LEU A 197 1.55 -7.90 -11.60
C LEU A 197 2.02 -8.24 -13.02
N ARG A 198 1.68 -7.41 -14.02
CA ARG A 198 2.16 -7.59 -15.40
C ARG A 198 3.68 -7.57 -15.51
N LYS A 199 4.35 -6.68 -14.76
CA LYS A 199 5.82 -6.61 -14.72
C LYS A 199 6.42 -7.88 -14.13
N LEU A 200 5.83 -8.43 -13.05
CA LEU A 200 6.27 -9.69 -12.47
C LEU A 200 6.04 -10.88 -13.41
N TYR A 201 4.94 -10.89 -14.15
CA TYR A 201 4.67 -11.91 -15.17
C TYR A 201 5.73 -11.90 -16.26
N ASN A 202 6.02 -10.71 -16.82
CA ASN A 202 7.03 -10.55 -17.86
C ASN A 202 8.45 -10.94 -17.39
N ARG A 203 8.70 -10.90 -16.08
CA ARG A 203 9.96 -11.36 -15.45
C ARG A 203 9.97 -12.86 -15.16
N GLY A 204 8.88 -13.58 -15.45
CA GLY A 204 8.73 -15.01 -15.18
C GLY A 204 8.63 -15.36 -13.70
N ILE A 205 8.29 -14.38 -12.83
CA ILE A 205 8.12 -14.58 -11.38
C ILE A 205 6.72 -15.14 -11.10
N ILE A 206 5.72 -14.72 -11.86
CA ILE A 206 4.36 -15.24 -11.84
C ILE A 206 3.97 -15.72 -13.23
N GLU A 207 3.05 -16.67 -13.33
CA GLU A 207 2.58 -17.23 -14.59
C GLU A 207 1.12 -16.86 -14.87
N TYR A 208 0.77 -16.75 -16.16
CA TYR A 208 -0.62 -16.63 -16.59
C TYR A 208 -1.22 -18.02 -16.63
N LYS A 209 -2.28 -18.26 -15.86
CA LYS A 209 -3.14 -19.40 -16.16
C LYS A 209 -4.05 -18.99 -17.31
N VAL A 210 -3.86 -19.65 -18.44
CA VAL A 210 -4.85 -19.61 -19.52
C VAL A 210 -6.05 -20.40 -19.02
N ARG A 211 -7.23 -19.76 -18.98
CA ARG A 211 -8.49 -20.48 -18.80
C ARG A 211 -8.89 -21.14 -20.11
#